data_AF-A0AAV6P9W3-F1
#
_entry.id   AF-A0AAV6P9W3-F1
#
_cell.length_a   1.000
_cell.length_b   1.000
_cell.length_c   1.000
_cell.angle_alpha   90.00
_cell.angle_beta   90.00
_cell.angle_gamma   90.00
#
_symmetry.space_group_name_H-M   'P 1'
#
loop_
_entity.id
_entity.type
_entity.pdbx_description
1 polymer ?
#
loop_
_entity_poly.entity_id
_entity_poly.type
_entity_poly.pdbx_seq_one_letter_code
_entity_poly.pdbx_strand_id
1 'polypeptide(L)'
;MSHHFHLVACVIFTDILSSPESIPSRSSGWPVVFFLPRFPYDCELQLDRANTAFKESGTLLNPDMRLKTAILDSLAEEIVKYKVYPSDNEVEEVAEALVSSHPCLKEPGSATGYGGWKVSLKYKLANYRRKLKRLGCPEVELNSLTNKPVDKCTPAYGVKKPRRAQVNYCPTYPSGESAETLEKIRENLLLDVRKRNNEDTLAAMMEKTFAHRRQEVIRDAPLIADYKTRWPALFCVRELTAEFKRITTVSLLSKFFSKLDAHSSKLMRVSGKKGGVQG
;
A
#
# COMPACT_ATOMS: atom_id res chain seq x y z
N MET A 1 44.21 37.91 1.36
CA MET A 1 42.94 38.01 2.10
C MET A 1 41.99 38.85 1.28
N SER A 2 41.04 38.21 0.60
CA SER A 2 39.83 38.86 0.10
C SER A 2 38.81 37.75 -0.16
N HIS A 3 37.80 37.73 0.70
CA HIS A 3 36.66 36.82 0.63
C HIS A 3 35.76 37.23 -0.54
N HIS A 4 35.36 36.26 -1.37
CA HIS A 4 34.23 36.42 -2.27
C HIS A 4 33.08 35.56 -1.76
N PHE A 5 32.10 36.24 -1.18
CA PHE A 5 30.77 35.73 -0.88
C PHE A 5 30.03 35.50 -2.20
N HIS A 6 29.53 34.29 -2.43
CA HIS A 6 28.46 34.05 -3.40
C HIS A 6 27.14 33.92 -2.65
N LEU A 7 26.31 34.95 -2.76
CA LEU A 7 24.91 34.97 -2.36
C LEU A 7 24.05 34.31 -3.45
N VAL A 8 23.38 33.24 -3.05
CA VAL A 8 21.94 32.94 -3.21
C VAL A 8 21.23 33.49 -4.47
N ALA A 9 20.71 32.57 -5.28
CA ALA A 9 19.38 32.70 -5.89
C ALA A 9 18.84 31.34 -6.38
N CYS A 10 17.51 31.22 -6.33
CA CYS A 10 16.65 30.28 -7.06
C CYS A 10 16.63 28.81 -6.58
N VAL A 11 15.50 28.16 -6.28
CA VAL A 11 14.09 28.40 -6.62
C VAL A 11 13.23 27.84 -5.47
N ILE A 12 12.37 28.66 -4.88
CA ILE A 12 11.24 28.16 -4.09
C ILE A 12 10.18 27.76 -5.13
N PHE A 13 10.00 26.45 -5.33
CA PHE A 13 8.90 25.95 -6.14
C PHE A 13 7.62 26.12 -5.32
N THR A 14 6.90 27.21 -5.59
CA THR A 14 5.50 27.34 -5.19
C THR A 14 4.71 26.30 -5.96
N ASP A 15 4.50 25.15 -5.32
CA ASP A 15 3.56 24.15 -5.81
C ASP A 15 2.15 24.73 -5.78
N ILE A 16 1.70 25.06 -6.98
CA ILE A 16 0.34 25.45 -7.32
C ILE A 16 -0.58 24.30 -6.91
N LEU A 17 -1.65 24.70 -6.23
CA LEU A 17 -2.80 23.92 -5.79
C LEU A 17 -3.29 22.96 -6.91
N SER A 18 -2.68 21.79 -7.02
CA SER A 18 -3.27 20.67 -7.75
C SER A 18 -4.35 20.11 -6.87
N SER A 19 -5.60 20.29 -7.29
CA SER A 19 -6.73 19.50 -6.78
C SER A 19 -6.28 18.05 -6.71
N PRO A 20 -6.42 17.33 -5.59
CA PRO A 20 -6.07 15.93 -5.55
C PRO A 20 -7.04 15.22 -6.49
N GLU A 21 -6.62 14.96 -7.72
CA GLU A 21 -7.14 13.84 -8.48
C GLU A 21 -7.02 12.66 -7.52
N SER A 22 -8.17 12.21 -7.01
CA SER A 22 -8.27 11.18 -6.01
C SER A 22 -7.59 9.94 -6.58
N ILE A 23 -6.32 9.71 -6.26
CA ILE A 23 -5.58 8.56 -6.77
C ILE A 23 -6.26 7.34 -6.12
N PRO A 24 -6.97 6.48 -6.86
CA PRO A 24 -7.65 5.34 -6.27
C PRO A 24 -6.66 4.22 -5.88
N SER A 25 -5.35 4.47 -6.03
CA SER A 25 -4.24 3.56 -5.85
C SER A 25 -3.18 4.18 -4.94
N ARG A 26 -2.50 3.33 -4.16
CA ARG A 26 -1.41 3.73 -3.26
C ARG A 26 -0.13 3.94 -4.05
N SER A 27 0.63 4.95 -3.66
CA SER A 27 1.91 5.32 -4.30
C SER A 27 3.10 4.48 -3.82
N SER A 28 2.99 3.84 -2.66
CA SER A 28 4.06 3.04 -2.07
C SER A 28 3.51 1.88 -1.22
N GLY A 29 4.36 0.87 -1.01
CA GLY A 29 4.10 -0.19 -0.05
C GLY A 29 4.39 0.24 1.39
N TRP A 30 4.47 -0.74 2.30
CA TRP A 30 4.87 -0.48 3.69
C TRP A 30 6.23 0.24 3.73
N PRO A 31 6.39 1.32 4.53
CA PRO A 31 7.63 2.07 4.59
C PRO A 31 8.76 1.25 5.25
N VAL A 32 10.00 1.66 5.03
CA VAL A 32 11.16 1.08 5.74
C VAL A 32 11.17 1.52 7.21
N VAL A 33 10.68 2.73 7.47
CA VAL A 33 10.49 3.31 8.80
C VAL A 33 9.11 3.93 8.83
N PHE A 34 8.26 3.47 9.74
CA PHE A 34 6.96 4.09 9.96
C PHE A 34 7.10 5.41 10.73
N PHE A 35 6.61 6.50 10.15
CA PHE A 35 6.54 7.79 10.81
C PHE A 35 5.15 8.01 11.40
N LEU A 36 5.08 8.50 12.63
CA LEU A 36 3.80 8.80 13.25
C LEU A 36 3.09 9.94 12.51
N PRO A 37 1.77 9.83 12.30
CA PRO A 37 0.98 10.95 11.83
C PRO A 37 0.94 12.03 12.91
N ARG A 38 0.65 13.26 12.50
CA ARG A 38 0.28 14.31 13.44
C ARG A 38 -1.07 13.97 14.08
N PHE A 39 -1.14 14.01 15.40
CA PHE A 39 -2.37 13.81 16.14
C PHE A 39 -3.22 15.09 16.16
N PRO A 40 -4.51 14.99 16.52
CA PRO A 40 -5.33 16.18 16.78
C PRO A 40 -4.67 17.11 17.79
N TYR A 41 -4.88 18.42 17.65
CA TYR A 41 -4.17 19.43 18.43
C TYR A 41 -4.31 19.24 19.96
N ASP A 42 -5.49 18.88 20.43
CA ASP A 42 -5.75 18.59 21.84
C ASP A 42 -4.99 17.35 22.35
N CYS A 43 -4.76 16.37 21.47
CA CYS A 43 -3.97 15.18 21.77
C CYS A 43 -2.48 15.51 21.84
N GLU A 44 -1.95 16.27 20.86
CA GLU A 44 -0.56 16.71 20.87
C GLU A 44 -0.23 17.50 22.14
N LEU A 45 -1.07 18.47 22.51
CA LEU A 45 -0.87 19.27 23.72
C LEU A 45 -0.84 18.41 25.00
N GLN A 46 -1.67 17.37 25.08
CA GLN A 46 -1.67 16.45 26.21
C GLN A 46 -0.42 15.56 26.22
N LEU A 47 -0.02 15.03 25.06
CA LEU A 47 1.17 14.19 24.93
C LEU A 47 2.44 14.98 25.24
N ASP A 48 2.54 16.24 24.81
CA ASP A 48 3.67 17.11 25.11
C ASP A 48 3.81 17.37 26.61
N ARG A 49 2.71 17.74 27.28
CA ARG A 49 2.70 17.94 28.74
C ARG A 49 3.09 16.67 29.48
N ALA A 50 2.54 15.53 29.08
CA ALA A 50 2.85 14.24 29.69
C ALA A 50 4.29 13.78 29.44
N ASN A 51 4.83 14.02 28.25
CA ASN A 51 6.23 13.73 27.94
C ASN A 51 7.18 14.62 28.74
N THR A 52 6.84 15.89 28.98
CA THR A 52 7.60 16.76 29.89
C THR A 52 7.58 16.22 31.32
N ALA A 53 6.41 15.87 31.85
CA ALA A 53 6.29 15.27 33.18
C ALA A 53 7.06 13.94 33.31
N PHE A 54 7.07 13.13 32.25
CA PHE A 54 7.86 11.90 32.18
C PHE A 54 9.36 12.18 32.22
N LYS A 55 9.86 13.20 31.51
CA LYS A 55 11.27 13.59 31.53
C LYS A 55 11.71 14.11 32.91
N GLU A 56 10.82 14.82 33.61
CA GLU A 56 11.11 15.41 34.92
C GLU A 56 11.07 14.39 36.06
N SER A 57 10.11 13.46 36.03
CA SER A 57 9.78 12.60 37.18
C SER A 57 9.64 11.12 36.87
N GLY A 58 9.73 10.72 35.59
CA GLY A 58 9.43 9.35 35.14
C GLY A 58 7.93 9.01 35.17
N THR A 59 7.06 10.00 35.40
CA THR A 59 5.62 9.78 35.50
C THR A 59 5.03 9.31 34.16
N LEU A 60 4.43 8.12 34.18
CA LEU A 60 3.71 7.57 33.04
C LEU A 60 2.31 8.19 32.92
N LEU A 61 1.85 8.39 31.69
CA LEU A 61 0.50 8.81 31.38
C LEU A 61 -0.39 7.58 31.22
N ASN A 62 -1.47 7.53 31.99
CA ASN A 62 -2.60 6.66 31.69
C ASN A 62 -3.60 7.45 30.84
N PRO A 63 -3.62 7.28 29.50
CA PRO A 63 -4.48 8.07 28.63
C PRO A 63 -5.95 7.74 28.91
N ASP A 64 -6.77 8.78 28.98
CA ASP A 64 -8.22 8.59 29.04
C ASP A 64 -8.74 7.95 27.74
N MET A 65 -10.00 7.54 27.75
CA MET A 65 -10.62 6.88 26.60
C MET A 65 -10.61 7.77 25.34
N ARG A 66 -10.74 9.09 25.51
CA ARG A 66 -10.84 10.04 24.40
C ARG A 66 -9.48 10.19 23.72
N LEU A 67 -8.43 10.46 24.48
CA LEU A 67 -7.05 10.57 24.00
C LEU A 67 -6.60 9.26 23.34
N LYS A 68 -6.85 8.12 24.00
CA LYS A 68 -6.52 6.80 23.45
C LYS A 68 -7.22 6.56 22.12
N THR A 69 -8.51 6.89 22.03
CA THR A 69 -9.29 6.71 20.79
C THR A 69 -8.75 7.57 19.66
N ALA A 70 -8.44 8.84 19.93
CA ALA A 70 -7.92 9.78 18.93
C ALA A 70 -6.55 9.36 18.38
N ILE A 71 -5.63 8.95 19.25
CA ILE A 71 -4.32 8.38 18.83
C ILE A 71 -4.53 7.17 17.92
N LEU A 72 -5.39 6.24 18.35
CA LEU A 72 -5.67 5.02 17.59
C LEU A 72 -6.37 5.31 16.25
N ASP A 73 -7.25 6.32 16.17
CA ASP A 73 -7.88 6.76 14.91
C ASP A 73 -6.83 7.30 13.95
N SER A 74 -5.99 8.24 14.38
CA SER A 74 -4.94 8.81 13.54
C SER A 74 -3.96 7.74 13.04
N LEU A 75 -3.56 6.81 13.91
CA LEU A 75 -2.69 5.70 13.50
C LEU A 75 -3.38 4.76 12.52
N ALA A 76 -4.65 4.42 12.75
CA ALA A 76 -5.41 3.58 11.83
C ALA A 76 -5.54 4.23 10.46
N GLU A 77 -5.82 5.53 10.40
CA GLU A 77 -5.90 6.31 9.17
C GLU A 77 -4.56 6.35 8.42
N GLU A 78 -3.44 6.51 9.13
CA GLU A 78 -2.12 6.49 8.51
C GLU A 78 -1.75 5.09 7.98
N ILE A 79 -1.98 4.04 8.77
CA ILE A 79 -1.69 2.65 8.39
C ILE A 79 -2.42 2.26 7.09
N VAL A 80 -3.70 2.62 6.93
CA VAL A 80 -4.49 2.21 5.76
C VAL A 80 -4.05 2.85 4.45
N LYS A 81 -3.31 3.98 4.51
CA LYS A 81 -2.66 4.56 3.33
C LYS A 81 -1.65 3.60 2.71
N TYR A 82 -1.03 2.75 3.53
CA TYR A 82 -0.09 1.71 3.08
C TYR A 82 -0.78 0.35 2.92
N LYS A 83 -1.53 -0.11 3.92
CA LYS A 83 -2.14 -1.45 3.96
C LYS A 83 -3.42 -1.51 4.79
N VAL A 84 -4.49 -2.07 4.21
CA VAL A 84 -5.73 -2.37 4.96
C VAL A 84 -5.58 -3.58 5.89
N TYR A 85 -4.72 -4.52 5.48
CA TYR A 85 -4.41 -5.75 6.18
C TYR A 85 -2.91 -5.80 6.53
N PRO A 86 -2.45 -4.96 7.50
CA PRO A 86 -1.08 -5.06 7.98
C PRO A 86 -0.84 -6.40 8.68
N SER A 87 0.39 -6.88 8.58
CA SER A 87 0.87 -8.06 9.29
C SER A 87 1.10 -7.78 10.78
N ASP A 88 1.32 -8.84 11.57
CA ASP A 88 1.55 -8.70 13.02
C ASP A 88 2.75 -7.80 13.34
N ASN A 89 3.85 -8.01 12.62
CA ASN A 89 5.09 -7.25 12.76
C ASN A 89 4.93 -5.78 12.37
N GLU A 90 4.12 -5.49 11.34
CA GLU A 90 3.85 -4.11 10.92
C GLU A 90 3.01 -3.36 11.97
N VAL A 91 2.07 -4.04 12.62
CA VAL A 91 1.31 -3.43 13.75
C VAL A 91 2.21 -3.25 14.97
N GLU A 92 3.16 -4.15 15.19
CA GLU A 92 4.16 -4.03 16.24
C GLU A 92 5.10 -2.84 16.02
N GLU A 93 5.62 -2.66 14.81
CA GLU A 93 6.45 -1.51 14.41
C GLU A 93 5.76 -0.18 14.72
N VAL A 94 4.46 -0.06 14.43
CA VAL A 94 3.69 1.16 14.74
C VAL A 94 3.53 1.37 16.25
N ALA A 95 3.26 0.31 17.00
CA ALA A 95 3.12 0.39 18.45
C ALA A 95 4.44 0.78 19.13
N GLU A 96 5.54 0.22 18.64
CA GLU A 96 6.89 0.56 19.07
C GLU A 96 7.25 2.01 18.73
N ALA A 97 6.97 2.45 17.50
CA ALA A 97 7.19 3.84 17.08
C ALA A 97 6.41 4.82 17.98
N LEU A 98 5.15 4.51 18.30
CA LEU A 98 4.31 5.33 19.19
C LEU A 98 4.97 5.53 20.56
N VAL A 99 5.36 4.45 21.23
CA VAL A 99 5.96 4.52 22.57
C VAL A 99 7.38 5.08 22.53
N SER A 100 8.13 4.87 21.45
CA SER A 100 9.45 5.46 21.28
C SER A 100 9.39 6.99 21.14
N SER A 101 8.39 7.51 20.41
CA SER A 101 8.19 8.96 20.28
C SER A 101 7.50 9.58 21.50
N HIS A 102 6.64 8.82 22.20
CA HIS A 102 5.96 9.26 23.41
C HIS A 102 6.19 8.27 24.57
N PRO A 103 7.38 8.32 25.21
CA PRO A 103 7.72 7.42 26.31
C PRO A 103 6.74 7.47 27.49
N CYS A 104 6.02 8.59 27.65
CA CYS A 104 4.96 8.71 28.66
C CYS A 104 3.83 7.68 28.48
N LEU A 105 3.62 7.15 27.27
CA LEU A 105 2.59 6.15 26.95
C LEU A 105 3.01 4.71 27.24
N LYS A 106 4.22 4.48 27.77
CA LYS A 106 4.73 3.14 28.05
C LYS A 106 3.84 2.43 29.08
N GLU A 107 3.39 1.22 28.77
CA GLU A 107 2.54 0.46 29.68
C GLU A 107 3.35 -0.20 30.82
N PRO A 108 3.02 0.07 32.09
CA PRO A 108 3.73 -0.53 33.22
C PRO A 108 3.52 -2.05 33.26
N GLY A 109 4.59 -2.78 33.57
CA GLY A 109 4.56 -4.26 33.64
C GLY A 109 4.58 -4.97 32.28
N SER A 110 4.58 -4.24 31.16
CA SER A 110 4.78 -4.82 29.84
C SER A 110 6.27 -4.99 29.54
N ALA A 111 6.70 -6.19 29.12
CA ALA A 111 8.10 -6.47 28.78
C ALA A 111 8.62 -5.56 27.66
N THR A 112 7.77 -5.24 26.68
CA THR A 112 8.11 -4.33 25.58
C THR A 112 7.71 -2.88 25.86
N GLY A 113 6.72 -2.66 26.73
CA GLY A 113 6.15 -1.34 27.01
C GLY A 113 5.07 -0.88 26.02
N TYR A 114 4.87 -1.59 24.90
CA TYR A 114 3.89 -1.25 23.86
C TYR A 114 2.89 -2.38 23.52
N GLY A 115 2.95 -3.52 24.21
CA GLY A 115 2.14 -4.71 23.89
C GLY A 115 0.61 -4.46 23.86
N GLY A 116 0.06 -3.73 24.80
CA GLY A 116 -1.35 -3.36 24.85
C GLY A 116 -1.73 -2.30 23.81
N TRP A 117 -0.80 -1.43 23.39
CA TRP A 117 -0.98 -0.58 22.20
C TRP A 117 -1.07 -1.42 20.93
N LYS A 118 -0.20 -2.43 20.75
CA LYS A 118 -0.28 -3.39 19.63
C LYS A 118 -1.65 -4.08 19.59
N VAL A 119 -2.14 -4.56 20.73
CA VAL A 119 -3.47 -5.19 20.83
C VAL A 119 -4.59 -4.19 20.52
N SER A 120 -4.53 -2.98 21.06
CA SER A 120 -5.51 -1.91 20.81
C SER A 120 -5.58 -1.53 19.33
N LEU A 121 -4.42 -1.43 18.66
CA LEU A 121 -4.32 -1.18 17.22
C LEU A 121 -4.94 -2.30 16.39
N LYS A 122 -4.73 -3.58 16.74
CA LYS A 122 -5.38 -4.71 16.05
C LYS A 122 -6.90 -4.59 16.08
N TYR A 123 -7.47 -4.31 17.25
CA TYR A 123 -8.92 -4.10 17.41
C TYR A 123 -9.39 -2.87 16.64
N LYS A 124 -8.66 -1.75 16.75
CA LYS A 124 -8.99 -0.51 16.03
C LYS A 124 -9.02 -0.74 14.52
N LEU A 125 -7.99 -1.37 13.96
CA LEU A 125 -7.91 -1.70 12.54
C LEU A 125 -9.03 -2.65 12.10
N ALA A 126 -9.43 -3.62 12.94
CA ALA A 126 -10.59 -4.46 12.66
C ALA A 126 -11.90 -3.66 12.60
N ASN A 127 -12.08 -2.70 13.51
CA ASN A 127 -13.24 -1.78 13.51
C ASN A 127 -13.22 -0.85 12.30
N TYR A 128 -12.04 -0.31 11.98
CA TYR A 128 -11.84 0.58 10.86
C TYR A 128 -12.12 -0.13 9.53
N ARG A 129 -11.68 -1.39 9.36
CA ARG A 129 -12.09 -2.22 8.21
C ARG A 129 -13.61 -2.40 8.12
N ARG A 130 -14.32 -2.60 9.24
CA ARG A 130 -15.79 -2.65 9.23
C ARG A 130 -16.41 -1.34 8.76
N LYS A 131 -15.85 -0.18 9.15
CA LYS A 131 -16.24 1.14 8.64
C LYS A 131 -15.99 1.24 7.14
N LEU A 132 -14.79 0.91 6.66
CA LEU A 132 -14.43 0.93 5.23
C LEU A 132 -15.34 0.04 4.39
N LYS A 133 -15.72 -1.14 4.90
CA LYS A 133 -16.69 -2.02 4.24
C LYS A 133 -18.05 -1.33 4.04
N ARG A 134 -18.56 -0.63 5.06
CA ARG A 134 -19.84 0.10 4.97
C ARG A 134 -19.78 1.26 3.98
N LEU A 135 -18.58 1.81 3.76
CA LEU A 135 -18.32 2.86 2.77
C LEU A 135 -18.07 2.30 1.36
N GLY A 136 -18.19 0.99 1.14
CA GLY A 136 -18.02 0.37 -0.18
C GLY A 136 -16.56 0.20 -0.62
N CYS A 137 -15.60 0.13 0.31
CA CYS A 137 -14.20 -0.12 -0.04
C CYS A 137 -14.04 -1.52 -0.66
N PRO A 138 -13.66 -1.65 -1.96
CA PRO A 138 -13.64 -2.93 -2.65
C PRO A 138 -12.69 -3.93 -2.00
N GLU A 139 -11.50 -3.48 -1.58
CA GLU A 139 -10.48 -4.31 -0.92
C GLU A 139 -11.02 -5.05 0.33
N VAL A 140 -11.94 -4.44 1.08
CA VAL A 140 -12.55 -5.08 2.26
C VAL A 140 -13.82 -5.86 1.89
N GLU A 141 -14.61 -5.32 0.97
CA GLU A 141 -15.87 -5.91 0.54
C GLU A 141 -15.70 -7.29 -0.09
N LEU A 142 -14.57 -7.55 -0.77
CA LEU A 142 -14.24 -8.86 -1.34
C LEU A 142 -14.39 -10.04 -0.35
N ASN A 143 -14.21 -9.78 0.94
CA ASN A 143 -14.29 -10.79 2.00
C ASN A 143 -15.63 -10.81 2.74
N SER A 144 -16.63 -10.06 2.29
CA SER A 144 -17.97 -10.09 2.85
C SER A 144 -18.57 -11.49 2.74
N LEU A 145 -19.48 -11.83 3.66
CA LEU A 145 -20.22 -13.09 3.60
C LEU A 145 -21.10 -13.19 2.34
N THR A 146 -21.56 -12.05 1.80
CA THR A 146 -22.36 -11.98 0.56
C THR A 146 -21.58 -12.43 -0.68
N ASN A 147 -20.26 -12.33 -0.64
CA ASN A 147 -19.37 -12.74 -1.72
C ASN A 147 -18.85 -14.18 -1.55
N LYS A 148 -19.38 -14.92 -0.57
CA LYS A 148 -18.99 -16.31 -0.30
C LYS A 148 -20.05 -17.27 -0.85
N PRO A 149 -19.65 -18.49 -1.27
CA PRO A 149 -20.60 -19.53 -1.63
C PRO A 149 -21.60 -19.80 -0.49
N VAL A 150 -22.86 -20.02 -0.85
CA VAL A 150 -23.97 -20.21 0.11
C VAL A 150 -23.70 -21.35 1.08
N ASP A 151 -23.04 -22.41 0.61
CA ASP A 151 -22.62 -23.60 1.36
C ASP A 151 -21.41 -23.36 2.29
N LYS A 152 -20.65 -22.27 2.09
CA LYS A 152 -19.40 -21.98 2.81
C LYS A 152 -19.36 -20.53 3.34
N CYS A 153 -20.46 -20.12 3.96
CA CYS A 153 -20.67 -18.77 4.50
C CYS A 153 -19.98 -18.53 5.85
N THR A 154 -18.70 -18.89 5.99
CA THR A 154 -17.91 -18.61 7.20
C THR A 154 -16.94 -17.45 6.96
N PRO A 155 -16.67 -16.57 7.94
CA PRO A 155 -15.72 -15.46 7.77
C PRO A 155 -14.30 -15.89 7.38
N ALA A 156 -13.87 -17.08 7.79
CA ALA A 156 -12.54 -17.61 7.52
C ALA A 156 -12.38 -18.28 6.14
N TYR A 157 -13.48 -18.64 5.47
CA TYR A 157 -13.39 -19.30 4.17
C TYR A 157 -12.86 -18.37 3.08
N GLY A 158 -11.83 -18.81 2.34
CA GLY A 158 -11.37 -18.18 1.10
C GLY A 158 -10.96 -16.71 1.22
N VAL A 159 -10.38 -16.28 2.35
CA VAL A 159 -10.08 -14.86 2.59
C VAL A 159 -9.07 -14.33 1.55
N LYS A 160 -9.55 -13.41 0.72
CA LYS A 160 -8.81 -12.70 -0.33
C LYS A 160 -8.01 -11.55 0.30
N LYS A 161 -6.68 -11.68 0.30
CA LYS A 161 -5.76 -10.70 0.90
C LYS A 161 -4.61 -10.39 -0.06
N PRO A 162 -4.01 -9.20 -0.01
CA PRO A 162 -2.76 -8.92 -0.71
C PRO A 162 -1.71 -9.97 -0.39
N ARG A 163 -1.04 -10.47 -1.45
CA ARG A 163 0.20 -11.24 -1.29
C ARG A 163 1.40 -10.28 -1.22
N ARG A 164 2.58 -10.82 -0.91
CA ARG A 164 3.82 -10.03 -0.78
C ARG A 164 4.02 -9.11 -2.00
N ALA A 165 4.33 -7.85 -1.73
CA ALA A 165 4.55 -6.77 -2.71
C ALA A 165 3.32 -6.31 -3.53
N GLN A 166 2.11 -6.84 -3.28
CA GLN A 166 0.89 -6.29 -3.89
C GLN A 166 0.42 -5.07 -3.10
N VAL A 167 0.81 -3.89 -3.58
CA VAL A 167 0.46 -2.60 -2.98
C VAL A 167 -0.98 -2.23 -3.34
N ASN A 168 -1.31 -2.35 -4.63
CA ASN A 168 -2.63 -2.09 -5.17
C ASN A 168 -3.38 -3.41 -5.38
N TYR A 169 -3.85 -3.99 -4.25
CA TYR A 169 -4.52 -5.27 -4.28
C TYR A 169 -5.86 -5.20 -5.00
N CYS A 170 -6.81 -4.39 -4.53
CA CYS A 170 -8.14 -4.23 -5.12
C CYS A 170 -8.55 -2.76 -5.05
N PRO A 171 -8.00 -1.91 -5.93
CA PRO A 171 -8.24 -0.47 -5.91
C PRO A 171 -9.70 -0.13 -6.27
N THR A 172 -10.15 1.05 -5.82
CA THR A 172 -11.43 1.64 -6.23
C THR A 172 -11.37 2.08 -7.68
N TYR A 173 -12.54 2.30 -8.28
CA TYR A 173 -12.58 2.95 -9.59
C TYR A 173 -12.16 4.42 -9.46
N PRO A 174 -11.56 4.99 -10.52
CA PRO A 174 -11.31 6.42 -10.59
C PRO A 174 -12.60 7.23 -10.41
N SER A 175 -12.48 8.46 -9.92
CA SER A 175 -13.63 9.34 -9.74
C SER A 175 -14.40 9.54 -11.05
N GLY A 176 -15.71 9.38 -10.99
CA GLY A 176 -16.60 9.50 -12.15
C GLY A 176 -16.69 8.25 -13.04
N GLU A 177 -15.93 7.19 -12.75
CA GLU A 177 -15.96 5.95 -13.53
C GLU A 177 -16.82 4.87 -12.86
N SER A 178 -17.55 4.11 -13.67
CA SER A 178 -18.35 2.95 -13.27
C SER A 178 -17.87 1.67 -13.96
N ALA A 179 -18.43 0.52 -13.59
CA ALA A 179 -18.09 -0.74 -14.27
C ALA A 179 -18.44 -0.66 -15.77
N GLU A 180 -19.56 -0.02 -16.10
CA GLU A 180 -20.06 0.13 -17.46
C GLU A 180 -19.20 1.08 -18.29
N THR A 181 -18.71 2.18 -17.71
CA THR A 181 -17.81 3.10 -18.43
C THR A 181 -16.45 2.46 -18.70
N LEU A 182 -15.90 1.73 -17.72
CA LEU A 182 -14.64 1.02 -17.86
C LEU A 182 -14.75 -0.16 -18.84
N GLU A 183 -15.88 -0.84 -18.92
CA GLU A 183 -16.14 -1.89 -19.92
C GLU A 183 -16.20 -1.31 -21.35
N LYS A 184 -16.79 -0.12 -21.54
CA LYS A 184 -16.73 0.57 -22.84
C LYS A 184 -15.30 0.94 -23.24
N ILE A 185 -14.48 1.38 -22.28
CA ILE A 185 -13.05 1.65 -22.55
C ILE A 185 -12.33 0.35 -22.93
N ARG A 186 -12.65 -0.78 -22.29
CA ARG A 186 -12.13 -2.11 -22.67
C ARG A 186 -12.51 -2.49 -24.10
N GLU A 187 -13.74 -2.25 -24.53
CA GLU A 187 -14.15 -2.52 -25.92
C GLU A 187 -13.32 -1.69 -26.91
N ASN A 188 -13.10 -0.41 -26.63
CA ASN A 188 -12.23 0.44 -27.44
C ASN A 188 -10.77 -0.05 -27.45
N LEU A 189 -10.26 -0.58 -26.33
CA LEU A 189 -8.92 -1.16 -26.23
C LEU A 189 -8.73 -2.31 -27.25
N LEU A 190 -9.76 -3.12 -27.52
CA LEU A 190 -9.67 -4.22 -28.49
C LEU A 190 -9.40 -3.76 -29.92
N LEU A 191 -9.91 -2.57 -30.28
CA LEU A 191 -9.67 -1.95 -31.57
C LEU A 191 -8.28 -1.31 -31.62
N ASP A 192 -7.91 -0.63 -30.54
CA ASP A 192 -6.69 0.18 -30.45
C ASP A 192 -5.40 -0.65 -30.39
N VAL A 193 -5.45 -1.86 -29.83
CA VAL A 193 -4.30 -2.80 -29.83
C VAL A 193 -3.85 -3.17 -31.25
N ARG A 194 -4.74 -3.06 -32.25
CA ARG A 194 -4.44 -3.41 -33.65
C ARG A 194 -3.84 -2.24 -34.45
N LYS A 195 -3.90 -1.02 -33.92
CA LYS A 195 -3.43 0.19 -34.59
C LYS A 195 -1.91 0.32 -34.45
N ARG A 196 -1.25 0.82 -35.51
CA ARG A 196 0.17 1.20 -35.46
C ARG A 196 0.31 2.56 -34.77
N ASN A 197 1.42 2.75 -34.05
CA ASN A 197 1.80 4.02 -33.39
C ASN A 197 0.74 4.58 -32.41
N ASN A 198 -0.07 3.72 -31.79
CA ASN A 198 -1.16 4.13 -30.89
C ASN A 198 -0.84 3.88 -29.41
N GLU A 199 0.42 4.03 -29.08
CA GLU A 199 1.01 3.38 -27.92
C GLU A 199 0.72 4.12 -26.62
N ASP A 200 0.77 5.44 -26.67
CA ASP A 200 0.47 6.30 -25.52
C ASP A 200 -1.03 6.31 -25.22
N THR A 201 -1.88 6.35 -26.25
CA THR A 201 -3.34 6.20 -26.11
C THR A 201 -3.68 4.87 -25.45
N LEU A 202 -3.08 3.77 -25.93
CA LEU A 202 -3.27 2.45 -25.34
C LEU A 202 -2.84 2.44 -23.87
N ALA A 203 -1.68 3.01 -23.55
CA ALA A 203 -1.17 3.07 -22.18
C ALA A 203 -2.11 3.86 -21.25
N ALA A 204 -2.65 4.99 -21.71
CA ALA A 204 -3.59 5.81 -20.95
C ALA A 204 -4.92 5.07 -20.71
N MET A 205 -5.45 4.39 -21.73
CA MET A 205 -6.66 3.57 -21.59
C MET A 205 -6.43 2.40 -20.64
N MET A 206 -5.26 1.75 -20.74
CA MET A 206 -4.85 0.69 -19.82
C MET A 206 -4.75 1.23 -18.39
N GLU A 207 -4.19 2.41 -18.17
CA GLU A 207 -4.11 3.03 -16.84
C GLU A 207 -5.49 3.26 -16.23
N LYS A 208 -6.38 3.87 -17.01
CA LYS A 208 -7.74 4.17 -16.59
C LYS A 208 -8.54 2.91 -16.21
N THR A 209 -8.28 1.80 -16.87
CA THR A 209 -8.97 0.51 -16.67
C THR A 209 -8.28 -0.43 -15.69
N PHE A 210 -7.19 0.00 -15.03
CA PHE A 210 -6.43 -0.81 -14.08
C PHE A 210 -7.29 -1.43 -12.97
N ALA A 211 -8.11 -0.60 -12.32
CA ALA A 211 -8.95 -1.08 -11.23
C ALA A 211 -9.98 -2.12 -11.68
N HIS A 212 -10.55 -1.94 -12.88
CA HIS A 212 -11.49 -2.89 -13.46
C HIS A 212 -10.86 -4.26 -13.71
N ARG A 213 -9.70 -4.28 -14.38
CA ARG A 213 -8.91 -5.50 -14.58
C ARG A 213 -8.56 -6.21 -13.30
N ARG A 214 -8.11 -5.43 -12.29
CA ARG A 214 -7.68 -6.01 -11.02
C ARG A 214 -8.85 -6.65 -10.27
N GLN A 215 -10.01 -6.02 -10.32
CA GLN A 215 -11.24 -6.56 -9.74
C GLN A 215 -11.68 -7.84 -10.47
N GLU A 216 -11.65 -7.89 -11.81
CA GLU A 216 -11.96 -9.08 -12.62
C GLU A 216 -11.05 -10.27 -12.21
N VAL A 217 -9.73 -10.06 -12.16
CA VAL A 217 -8.77 -11.11 -11.77
C VAL A 217 -9.01 -11.64 -10.36
N ILE A 218 -9.35 -10.77 -9.41
CA ILE A 218 -9.54 -11.17 -8.01
C ILE A 218 -10.91 -11.79 -7.78
N ARG A 219 -11.96 -11.24 -8.39
CA ARG A 219 -13.35 -11.66 -8.17
C ARG A 219 -13.63 -12.94 -8.93
N ASP A 220 -13.39 -12.92 -10.24
CA ASP A 220 -13.88 -13.93 -11.17
C ASP A 220 -12.85 -15.04 -11.40
N ALA A 221 -11.56 -14.75 -11.14
CA ALA A 221 -10.45 -15.67 -11.34
C ALA A 221 -10.51 -16.40 -12.70
N PRO A 222 -10.62 -15.66 -13.82
CA PRO A 222 -10.84 -16.24 -15.13
C PRO A 222 -9.65 -17.09 -15.59
N LEU A 223 -9.88 -18.01 -16.52
CA LEU A 223 -8.81 -18.73 -17.20
C LEU A 223 -7.91 -17.74 -17.96
N ILE A 224 -6.62 -18.02 -18.03
CA ILE A 224 -5.65 -17.14 -18.69
C ILE A 224 -5.98 -16.93 -20.19
N ALA A 225 -6.57 -17.93 -20.84
CA ALA A 225 -6.99 -17.85 -22.24
C ALA A 225 -8.13 -16.83 -22.44
N ASP A 226 -9.13 -16.86 -21.58
CA ASP A 226 -10.26 -15.93 -21.61
C ASP A 226 -9.80 -14.52 -21.24
N TYR A 227 -8.95 -14.42 -20.21
CA TYR A 227 -8.38 -13.15 -19.78
C TYR A 227 -7.52 -12.50 -20.88
N LYS A 228 -6.73 -13.29 -21.62
CA LYS A 228 -5.97 -12.83 -22.78
C LYS A 228 -6.86 -12.32 -23.90
N THR A 229 -7.99 -12.98 -24.14
CA THR A 229 -8.97 -12.53 -25.14
C THR A 229 -9.60 -11.20 -24.75
N ARG A 230 -9.91 -11.00 -23.46
CA ARG A 230 -10.49 -9.74 -22.94
C ARG A 230 -9.48 -8.59 -22.87
N TRP A 231 -8.22 -8.88 -22.54
CA TRP A 231 -7.16 -7.88 -22.31
C TRP A 231 -5.89 -8.20 -23.11
N PRO A 232 -5.94 -8.22 -24.45
CA PRO A 232 -4.80 -8.62 -25.29
C PRO A 232 -3.58 -7.70 -25.11
N ALA A 233 -3.80 -6.43 -24.77
CA ALA A 233 -2.75 -5.46 -24.47
C ALA A 233 -1.80 -5.93 -23.36
N LEU A 234 -2.30 -6.62 -22.31
CA LEU A 234 -1.46 -7.13 -21.21
C LEU A 234 -0.43 -8.18 -21.65
N PHE A 235 -0.56 -8.72 -22.85
CA PHE A 235 0.36 -9.72 -23.39
C PHE A 235 1.43 -9.11 -24.29
N CYS A 236 1.58 -7.78 -24.29
CA CYS A 236 2.77 -7.09 -24.77
C CYS A 236 3.67 -6.68 -23.60
N VAL A 237 4.98 -6.62 -23.82
CA VAL A 237 5.98 -6.37 -22.76
C VAL A 237 5.76 -5.02 -22.08
N ARG A 238 5.38 -3.98 -22.84
CA ARG A 238 5.20 -2.62 -22.30
C ARG A 238 4.05 -2.57 -21.31
N GLU A 239 2.86 -3.00 -21.70
CA GLU A 239 1.68 -2.95 -20.84
C GLU A 239 1.77 -3.97 -19.70
N LEU A 240 2.39 -5.13 -19.90
CA LEU A 240 2.66 -6.08 -18.80
C LEU A 240 3.57 -5.46 -17.73
N THR A 241 4.62 -4.75 -18.16
CA THR A 241 5.56 -4.07 -17.27
C THR A 241 4.88 -2.91 -16.55
N ALA A 242 4.04 -2.14 -17.25
CA ALA A 242 3.25 -1.07 -16.66
C ALA A 242 2.25 -1.62 -15.64
N GLU A 243 1.55 -2.71 -15.95
CA GLU A 243 0.59 -3.35 -15.05
C GLU A 243 1.27 -3.90 -13.79
N PHE A 244 2.44 -4.54 -13.95
CA PHE A 244 3.25 -4.97 -12.80
C PHE A 244 3.61 -3.78 -11.90
N LYS A 245 4.02 -2.65 -12.49
CA LYS A 245 4.32 -1.42 -11.76
C LYS A 245 3.07 -0.86 -11.06
N ARG A 246 1.90 -0.87 -11.70
CA ARG A 246 0.63 -0.44 -11.07
C ARG A 246 0.28 -1.31 -9.86
N ILE A 247 0.49 -2.63 -9.93
CA ILE A 247 0.20 -3.55 -8.82
C ILE A 247 1.19 -3.38 -7.66
N THR A 248 2.48 -3.24 -7.97
CA THR A 248 3.57 -3.41 -6.99
C THR A 248 4.32 -2.13 -6.63
N THR A 249 4.07 -1.04 -7.36
CA THR A 249 4.85 0.21 -7.36
C THR A 249 6.33 0.06 -7.74
N VAL A 250 6.74 -1.12 -8.27
CA VAL A 250 8.13 -1.43 -8.64
C VAL A 250 8.26 -1.57 -10.16
N SER A 251 9.32 -1.00 -10.73
CA SER A 251 9.66 -1.22 -12.14
C SER A 251 10.19 -2.65 -12.34
N LEU A 252 9.43 -3.48 -13.06
CA LEU A 252 9.76 -4.90 -13.29
C LEU A 252 11.15 -5.06 -13.92
N LEU A 253 11.38 -4.40 -15.06
CA LEU A 253 12.60 -4.56 -15.85
C LEU A 253 13.82 -4.03 -15.08
N SER A 254 13.74 -2.82 -14.54
CA SER A 254 14.85 -2.24 -13.77
C SER A 254 15.21 -3.11 -12.56
N LYS A 255 14.21 -3.60 -11.82
CA LYS A 255 14.44 -4.48 -10.68
C LYS A 255 15.03 -5.83 -11.09
N PHE A 256 14.53 -6.40 -12.18
CA PHE A 256 15.01 -7.67 -12.72
C PHE A 256 16.48 -7.55 -13.15
N PHE A 257 16.82 -6.57 -13.98
CA PHE A 257 18.19 -6.37 -14.45
C PHE A 257 19.16 -6.06 -13.31
N SER A 258 18.79 -5.16 -12.38
CA SER A 258 19.62 -4.89 -11.20
C SER A 258 19.89 -6.15 -10.37
N LYS A 259 18.91 -7.04 -10.21
CA LYS A 259 19.10 -8.32 -9.51
C LYS A 259 19.88 -9.33 -10.33
N LEU A 260 19.69 -9.36 -11.64
CA LEU A 260 20.46 -10.20 -12.55
C LEU A 260 21.93 -9.84 -12.49
N ASP A 261 22.27 -8.55 -12.60
CA ASP A 261 23.65 -8.04 -12.53
C ASP A 261 24.31 -8.43 -11.21
N ALA A 262 23.61 -8.20 -10.09
CA ALA A 262 24.09 -8.55 -8.75
C ALA A 262 24.34 -10.05 -8.54
N HIS A 263 23.72 -10.92 -9.33
CA HIS A 263 23.84 -12.38 -9.22
C HIS A 263 24.58 -13.05 -10.38
N SER A 264 24.85 -12.31 -11.46
CA SER A 264 25.44 -12.78 -12.71
C SER A 264 26.75 -13.55 -12.50
N SER A 265 27.69 -12.98 -11.75
CA SER A 265 29.00 -13.58 -11.45
C SER A 265 28.86 -14.92 -10.71
N LYS A 266 27.92 -15.02 -9.77
CA LYS A 266 27.64 -16.25 -9.02
C LYS A 266 27.00 -17.31 -9.94
N LEU A 267 26.07 -16.91 -10.80
CA LEU A 267 25.44 -17.80 -11.78
C LEU A 267 26.45 -18.37 -12.77
N MET A 268 27.35 -17.52 -13.30
CA MET A 268 28.43 -17.94 -14.21
C MET A 268 29.40 -18.92 -13.55
N ARG A 269 29.73 -18.70 -12.27
CA ARG A 269 30.59 -19.63 -11.51
C ARG A 269 29.93 -21.00 -11.29
N VAL A 270 28.61 -21.05 -11.14
CA VAL A 270 27.87 -22.31 -10.99
C VAL A 270 27.77 -23.05 -12.31
N SER A 271 27.52 -22.36 -13.43
CA SER A 271 27.46 -22.98 -14.76
C SER A 271 28.82 -23.50 -15.23
N GLY A 272 29.92 -22.79 -14.93
CA GLY A 272 31.28 -23.24 -15.25
C GLY A 272 31.77 -24.48 -14.48
N LYS A 273 31.06 -24.90 -13.42
CA LYS A 273 31.41 -26.11 -12.64
C LYS A 273 30.77 -27.40 -13.17
N LYS A 274 29.92 -27.34 -14.20
CA LYS A 274 29.36 -28.52 -14.90
C LYS A 274 30.23 -28.98 -16.08
N GLY A 275 31.51 -29.19 -15.82
CA GLY A 275 32.46 -29.85 -16.72
C GLY A 275 33.12 -31.05 -16.03
N GLY A 276 32.39 -31.76 -15.17
CA GLY A 276 32.88 -32.99 -14.54
C GLY A 276 32.88 -34.13 -15.55
N VAL A 277 34.08 -34.62 -15.86
CA VAL A 277 34.38 -35.78 -16.70
C VAL A 277 33.47 -36.96 -16.33
N GLN A 278 32.76 -37.52 -17.33
CA GLN A 278 32.24 -38.89 -17.22
C GLN A 278 33.46 -39.80 -17.11
N GLY A 279 33.62 -40.42 -15.93
CA GLY A 279 34.62 -41.45 -15.70
C GLY A 279 34.34 -42.71 -16.49
#